data_AF-A0A8T5KZT8-F1
#
_entry.id   AF-A0A8T5KZT8-F1
#
_cell.length_a   1.000
_cell.length_b   1.000
_cell.length_c   1.000
_cell.angle_alpha   90.00
_cell.angle_beta   90.00
_cell.angle_gamma   90.00
#
_symmetry.space_group_name_H-M   'P 1'
#
loop_
_entity.id
_entity.type
_entity.pdbx_description
1 polymer ?
#
loop_
_entity_poly.entity_id
_entity_poly.type
_entity_poly.pdbx_seq_one_letter_code
_entity_poly.pdbx_strand_id
1 'polypeptide(L)'
;MNIKEEAKMPKKKTKKTKLKKEDDKKLFAFLATFLSIVGFIIALVAKKDNKYVMFYAKQSLVIFIVYVVAAVVAIIPLIGWIVSPILYLITFVLWIISWVYALGGEEKETPIVGKYAKSINL
;
A
#
# COMPACT_ATOMS: atom_id res chain seq x y z
N MET A 1 -51.98 15.33 -14.77
CA MET A 1 -51.11 14.58 -13.84
C MET A 1 -49.77 14.39 -14.54
N ASN A 2 -48.78 15.23 -14.23
CA ASN A 2 -47.55 15.36 -15.03
C ASN A 2 -46.46 14.41 -14.50
N ILE A 3 -46.24 13.31 -15.22
CA ILE A 3 -45.15 12.36 -14.98
C ILE A 3 -43.87 12.99 -15.55
N LYS A 4 -43.28 13.94 -14.82
CA LYS A 4 -41.90 14.45 -15.05
C LYS A 4 -41.21 14.81 -13.75
N GLU A 5 -41.42 13.99 -12.72
CA GLU A 5 -40.59 13.99 -11.53
C GLU A 5 -39.42 13.00 -11.75
N GLU A 6 -38.67 13.22 -12.83
CA GLU A 6 -37.38 12.56 -13.00
C GLU A 6 -36.43 13.08 -11.93
N ALA A 7 -36.24 12.26 -10.90
CA ALA A 7 -35.05 12.07 -10.11
C ALA A 7 -33.85 12.99 -10.46
N LYS A 8 -33.91 14.27 -10.04
CA LYS A 8 -32.69 15.04 -9.79
C LYS A 8 -32.07 14.51 -8.50
N MET A 9 -31.43 13.33 -8.59
CA MET A 9 -30.48 12.91 -7.56
C MET A 9 -29.50 14.08 -7.34
N PRO A 10 -29.35 14.59 -6.10
CA PRO A 10 -28.59 15.80 -5.84
C PRO A 10 -27.11 15.54 -6.14
N LYS A 11 -26.61 16.03 -7.28
CA LYS A 11 -25.21 15.94 -7.74
C LYS A 11 -24.18 16.26 -6.63
N LYS A 12 -24.55 17.11 -5.66
CA LYS A 12 -23.74 17.50 -4.49
C LYS A 12 -23.56 16.36 -3.46
N LYS A 13 -24.58 15.52 -3.20
CA LYS A 13 -24.45 14.33 -2.33
C LYS A 13 -23.58 13.28 -3.00
N THR A 14 -23.80 13.00 -4.28
CA THR A 14 -23.04 12.00 -5.04
C THR A 14 -21.55 12.34 -5.12
N LYS A 15 -21.20 13.63 -5.29
CA LYS A 15 -19.80 14.09 -5.32
C LYS A 15 -19.12 14.00 -3.94
N LYS A 16 -19.81 14.38 -2.85
CA LYS A 16 -19.29 14.25 -1.47
C LYS A 16 -19.07 12.78 -1.06
N THR A 17 -20.00 11.89 -1.39
CA THR A 17 -19.88 10.47 -1.05
C THR A 17 -18.75 9.78 -1.82
N LYS A 18 -18.51 10.16 -3.07
CA LYS A 18 -17.37 9.67 -3.85
C LYS A 18 -16.04 10.16 -3.28
N LEU A 19 -15.92 11.44 -2.93
CA LEU A 19 -14.71 11.99 -2.30
C LEU A 19 -14.36 11.27 -0.99
N LYS A 20 -15.34 11.08 -0.11
CA LYS A 20 -15.10 10.44 1.20
C LYS A 20 -14.59 8.99 1.05
N LYS A 21 -15.17 8.22 0.12
CA LYS A 21 -14.70 6.85 -0.17
C LYS A 21 -13.28 6.81 -0.74
N GLU A 22 -12.90 7.85 -1.50
CA GLU A 22 -11.55 8.03 -2.08
C GLU A 22 -10.51 8.32 -0.99
N ASP A 23 -10.85 9.15 -0.01
CA ASP A 23 -9.96 9.48 1.10
C ASP A 23 -9.82 8.29 2.05
N ASP A 24 -10.93 7.59 2.35
CA ASP A 24 -10.90 6.39 3.20
C ASP A 24 -9.96 5.32 2.61
N LYS A 25 -10.06 5.01 1.30
CA LYS A 25 -9.18 3.99 0.68
C LYS A 25 -7.68 4.37 0.76
N LYS A 26 -7.35 5.66 0.62
CA LYS A 26 -5.98 6.16 0.72
C LYS A 26 -5.44 6.01 2.13
N LEU A 27 -6.25 6.34 3.14
CA LEU A 27 -5.90 6.15 4.54
C LEU A 27 -5.67 4.67 4.87
N PHE A 28 -6.55 3.77 4.41
CA PHE A 28 -6.36 2.32 4.61
C PHE A 28 -5.10 1.79 3.92
N ALA A 29 -4.82 2.23 2.69
CA ALA A 29 -3.60 1.85 1.98
C ALA A 29 -2.34 2.36 2.69
N PHE A 30 -2.36 3.62 3.16
CA PHE A 30 -1.29 4.20 3.95
C PHE A 30 -1.07 3.41 5.24
N LEU A 31 -2.12 3.11 6.00
CA LEU A 31 -2.04 2.31 7.23
C LEU A 31 -1.49 0.90 6.95
N ALA A 32 -1.90 0.28 5.84
CA ALA A 32 -1.39 -1.02 5.42
C ALA A 32 0.12 -0.99 5.15
N THR A 33 0.62 0.12 4.61
CA THR A 33 2.07 0.31 4.38
C THR A 33 2.85 0.73 5.61
N PHE A 34 2.26 1.58 6.45
CA PHE A 34 2.88 2.11 7.65
C PHE A 34 3.06 1.02 8.72
N LEU A 35 2.04 0.18 8.92
CA LEU A 35 2.07 -0.90 9.90
C LEU A 35 2.73 -2.19 9.36
N SER A 36 3.21 -2.18 8.11
CA SER A 36 3.90 -3.31 7.48
C SER A 36 3.09 -4.61 7.61
N ILE A 37 3.62 -5.65 8.26
CA ILE A 37 2.94 -6.95 8.45
C ILE A 37 1.59 -6.85 9.18
N VAL A 38 1.48 -5.99 10.20
CA VAL A 38 0.23 -5.77 10.93
C VAL A 38 -0.78 -5.08 10.01
N GLY A 39 -0.31 -4.10 9.24
CA GLY A 39 -1.11 -3.40 8.24
C GLY A 39 -1.62 -4.32 7.13
N PHE A 40 -0.79 -5.28 6.70
CA PHE A 40 -1.16 -6.31 5.74
C PHE A 40 -2.30 -7.20 6.26
N ILE A 41 -2.21 -7.67 7.50
CA ILE A 41 -3.26 -8.49 8.12
C ILE A 41 -4.57 -7.70 8.21
N ILE A 42 -4.50 -6.43 8.66
CA ILE A 42 -5.68 -5.56 8.74
C ILE A 42 -6.30 -5.36 7.36
N ALA A 43 -5.49 -5.08 6.33
CA ALA A 43 -5.97 -4.93 4.96
C ALA A 43 -6.65 -6.22 4.44
N LEU A 44 -6.07 -7.37 4.74
CA LEU A 44 -6.57 -8.67 4.31
C LEU A 44 -7.88 -9.05 4.99
N VAL A 45 -8.11 -8.65 6.24
CA VAL A 45 -9.37 -8.93 6.96
C VAL A 45 -10.43 -7.86 6.66
N ALA A 46 -10.06 -6.58 6.67
CA ALA A 46 -11.02 -5.47 6.63
C ALA A 46 -11.29 -4.91 5.23
N LYS A 47 -10.37 -5.10 4.27
CA LYS A 47 -10.40 -4.45 2.95
C LYS A 47 -9.98 -5.36 1.79
N LYS A 48 -10.14 -6.68 1.92
CA LYS A 48 -9.71 -7.66 0.90
C LYS A 48 -10.20 -7.38 -0.52
N ASP A 49 -11.43 -6.88 -0.65
CA ASP A 49 -12.06 -6.63 -1.95
C ASP A 49 -11.58 -5.31 -2.59
N ASN A 50 -10.84 -4.49 -1.84
CA ASN A 50 -10.28 -3.24 -2.33
C ASN A 50 -8.89 -3.47 -2.91
N LYS A 51 -8.82 -3.56 -4.24
CA LYS A 51 -7.58 -3.77 -5.00
C LYS A 51 -6.47 -2.76 -4.65
N TYR A 52 -6.82 -1.49 -4.45
CA TYR A 52 -5.86 -0.44 -4.10
C TYR A 52 -5.22 -0.70 -2.73
N VAL A 53 -6.04 -0.96 -1.71
CA VAL A 53 -5.55 -1.23 -0.35
C VAL A 53 -4.73 -2.51 -0.32
N MET A 54 -5.19 -3.56 -1.02
CA MET A 54 -4.50 -4.84 -1.09
C MET A 54 -3.18 -4.75 -1.87
N PHE A 55 -3.10 -3.92 -2.91
CA PHE A 55 -1.87 -3.66 -3.66
C PHE A 55 -0.78 -3.08 -2.74
N TYR A 56 -1.11 -2.04 -1.98
CA TYR A 56 -0.19 -1.42 -1.03
C TYR A 56 0.15 -2.33 0.16
N ALA A 57 -0.80 -3.15 0.60
CA ALA A 57 -0.57 -4.18 1.60
C ALA A 57 0.43 -5.27 1.12
N LYS A 58 0.25 -5.79 -0.10
CA LYS A 58 1.22 -6.74 -0.70
C LYS A 58 2.59 -6.08 -0.86
N GLN A 59 2.63 -4.82 -1.27
CA GLN A 59 3.87 -4.08 -1.42
C GLN A 59 4.62 -3.92 -0.09
N SER A 60 3.90 -3.63 1.01
CA SER A 60 4.51 -3.53 2.33
C SER A 60 5.03 -4.88 2.85
N LEU A 61 4.33 -5.98 2.54
CA LEU A 61 4.80 -7.33 2.84
C LEU A 61 6.13 -7.66 2.14
N VAL A 62 6.28 -7.29 0.86
CA VAL A 62 7.54 -7.52 0.13
C VAL A 62 8.68 -6.71 0.73
N ILE A 63 8.44 -5.43 1.07
CA ILE A 63 9.45 -4.58 1.74
C ILE A 63 9.86 -5.18 3.09
N PHE A 64 8.90 -5.74 3.84
CA PHE A 64 9.18 -6.44 5.08
C PHE A 64 10.06 -7.67 4.89
N ILE A 65 9.79 -8.48 3.85
CA ILE A 65 10.63 -9.65 3.53
C ILE A 65 12.07 -9.20 3.20
N VAL A 66 12.24 -8.13 2.43
CA VAL A 66 13.58 -7.56 2.13
C VAL A 66 14.28 -7.11 3.42
N TYR A 67 13.55 -6.47 4.34
CA TYR A 67 14.07 -6.09 5.66
C TYR A 67 14.55 -7.31 6.47
N VAL A 68 13.77 -8.40 6.50
CA VAL A 68 14.16 -9.64 7.18
C VAL A 68 15.40 -10.26 6.53
N VAL A 69 15.49 -10.28 5.20
CA VAL A 69 16.70 -10.75 4.49
C VAL A 69 17.92 -9.90 4.86
N ALA A 70 17.79 -8.58 4.93
CA ALA A 70 18.87 -7.69 5.36
C ALA A 70 19.33 -8.00 6.80
N ALA A 71 18.39 -8.34 7.69
CA ALA A 71 18.70 -8.77 9.06
C ALA A 71 19.47 -10.10 9.12
N VAL A 72 19.10 -11.07 8.28
CA VAL A 72 19.83 -12.36 8.18
C VAL A 72 21.24 -12.13 7.64
N VAL A 73 21.41 -11.29 6.63
CA VAL A 73 22.73 -10.94 6.07
C VAL A 73 23.63 -10.28 7.11
N ALA A 74 23.08 -9.48 8.03
CA ALA A 74 23.83 -8.82 9.08
C ALA A 74 24.52 -9.79 10.07
N ILE A 75 24.08 -11.06 10.14
CA ILE A 75 24.68 -12.09 10.99
C ILE A 75 26.07 -12.50 10.48
N ILE A 76 26.33 -12.36 9.18
CA ILE A 76 27.61 -12.74 8.56
C ILE A 76 28.67 -11.69 8.92
N PRO A 77 29.73 -12.03 9.67
CA PRO A 77 30.77 -11.07 10.02
C PRO A 77 31.53 -10.57 8.78
N LEU A 78 32.12 -9.37 8.87
CA LEU A 78 32.81 -8.65 7.79
C LEU A 78 31.89 -8.20 6.64
N ILE A 79 31.40 -9.13 5.82
CA ILE A 79 30.63 -8.82 4.61
C ILE A 79 29.24 -8.29 4.99
N GLY A 80 28.57 -8.97 5.92
CA GLY A 80 27.24 -8.59 6.37
C GLY A 80 27.20 -7.21 7.02
N TRP A 81 28.26 -6.82 7.73
CA TRP A 81 28.34 -5.51 8.39
C TRP A 81 28.50 -4.34 7.42
N ILE A 82 29.09 -4.56 6.24
CA ILE A 82 29.23 -3.54 5.20
C ILE A 82 27.96 -3.48 4.33
N VAL A 83 27.40 -4.65 3.99
CA VAL A 83 26.26 -4.75 3.07
C VAL A 83 24.93 -4.44 3.75
N SER A 84 24.72 -4.89 4.99
CA SER A 84 23.43 -4.72 5.68
C SER A 84 23.01 -3.26 5.89
N PRO A 85 23.89 -2.29 6.26
CA PRO A 85 23.48 -0.89 6.40
C PRO A 85 22.98 -0.30 5.09
N ILE A 86 23.59 -0.68 3.96
CA ILE A 86 23.18 -0.24 2.61
C ILE A 86 21.80 -0.82 2.28
N LEU A 87 21.59 -2.12 2.54
CA LEU A 87 20.29 -2.76 2.34
C LEU A 87 19.19 -2.14 3.22
N TYR A 88 19.49 -1.86 4.48
CA TYR A 88 18.56 -1.19 5.38
C TYR A 88 18.20 0.22 4.89
N LEU A 89 19.19 0.98 4.42
CA LEU A 89 18.95 2.32 3.89
C LEU A 89 18.06 2.28 2.64
N ILE A 90 18.36 1.39 1.70
CA ILE A 90 17.53 1.19 0.49
C ILE A 90 16.10 0.79 0.87
N THR A 91 15.96 -0.17 1.80
CA THR A 91 14.65 -0.65 2.26
C THR A 91 13.86 0.46 2.95
N PHE A 92 14.52 1.27 3.76
CA PHE A 92 13.91 2.42 4.44
C PHE A 92 13.41 3.46 3.43
N VAL A 93 14.21 3.80 2.40
CA VAL A 93 13.79 4.72 1.34
C VAL A 93 12.58 4.19 0.58
N LEU A 94 12.57 2.90 0.23
CA LEU A 94 11.42 2.27 -0.45
C LEU A 94 10.16 2.26 0.40
N TRP A 95 10.31 2.13 1.72
CA TRP A 95 9.19 2.19 2.65
C TRP A 95 8.54 3.57 2.67
N ILE A 96 9.35 4.64 2.73
CA ILE A 96 8.85 6.02 2.66
C ILE A 96 8.18 6.30 1.30
N ILE A 97 8.78 5.86 0.18
CA ILE A 97 8.17 6.04 -1.16
C ILE A 97 6.81 5.34 -1.23
N SER A 98 6.69 4.15 -0.63
CA SER A 98 5.42 3.42 -0.59
C SER A 98 4.31 4.20 0.11
N TRP A 99 4.62 4.94 1.17
CA TRP A 99 3.65 5.80 1.86
C TRP A 99 3.17 6.94 0.99
N VAL A 100 4.11 7.62 0.31
CA VAL A 100 3.79 8.73 -0.60
C VAL A 100 2.88 8.25 -1.72
N TYR A 101 3.16 7.07 -2.27
CA TYR A 101 2.35 6.47 -3.32
C TYR A 101 0.97 6.03 -2.81
N ALA A 102 0.89 5.45 -1.61
CA ALA A 102 -0.38 5.05 -0.97
C ALA A 102 -1.32 6.24 -0.68
N LEU A 103 -0.77 7.44 -0.47
CA LEU A 103 -1.53 8.68 -0.32
C LEU A 103 -1.87 9.34 -1.67
N GLY A 104 -1.09 9.02 -2.71
CA GLY A 104 -1.27 9.57 -4.07
C GLY A 104 -2.57 9.16 -4.75
N GLY A 105 -3.18 8.04 -4.39
CA GLY A 105 -4.43 7.56 -4.98
C GLY A 105 -4.29 6.82 -6.31
N GLU A 106 -3.06 6.67 -6.81
CA GLU A 106 -2.73 5.89 -7.99
C GLU A 106 -1.94 4.65 -7.56
N GLU A 107 -2.20 3.50 -8.17
CA GLU A 107 -1.42 2.27 -7.89
C GLU A 107 -0.03 2.43 -8.51
N LYS A 108 0.93 2.84 -7.68
CA LYS A 108 2.33 2.98 -8.08
C LYS A 108 3.20 1.97 -7.37
N GLU A 109 3.85 1.15 -8.17
CA GLU A 109 4.84 0.18 -7.73
C GLU A 109 6.15 0.88 -7.37
N THR A 110 6.81 0.46 -6.30
CA THR A 110 8.21 0.87 -6.05
C THR A 110 9.17 0.10 -6.97
N PRO A 111 10.33 0.69 -7.32
CA PRO A 111 11.26 0.13 -8.33
C PRO A 111 11.71 -1.32 -8.07
N ILE A 112 11.66 -1.78 -6.81
CA ILE A 112 12.01 -3.17 -6.43
C ILE A 112 10.77 -4.06 -6.34
N VAL A 113 9.63 -3.52 -5.89
CA VAL A 113 8.45 -4.31 -5.55
C VAL A 113 7.55 -4.56 -6.76
N GLY A 114 7.57 -3.68 -7.77
CA GLY A 114 6.70 -3.83 -8.94
C GLY A 114 6.86 -5.12 -9.72
N LYS A 115 8.10 -5.61 -9.86
CA LYS A 115 8.37 -6.88 -10.55
C LYS A 115 7.87 -8.11 -9.78
N TYR A 116 7.80 -8.06 -8.45
CA TYR A 116 7.41 -9.20 -7.61
C TYR A 116 5.96 -9.13 -7.12
N ALA A 117 5.38 -7.94 -6.94
CA ALA A 117 3.96 -7.79 -6.57
C ALA A 117 3.03 -8.20 -7.72
N LYS A 118 3.42 -7.95 -8.97
CA LYS A 118 2.66 -8.31 -10.17
C LYS A 118 2.56 -9.82 -10.42
N SER A 119 3.48 -10.62 -9.88
CA SER A 119 3.45 -12.08 -10.01
C SER A 119 2.61 -12.77 -8.93
N ILE A 120 2.13 -12.04 -7.91
CA ILE A 120 1.28 -12.59 -6.85
C ILE A 120 -0.20 -12.41 -7.22
N ASN A 121 -0.74 -13.43 -7.90
CA ASN A 121 -2.19 -13.59 -8.12
C ASN A 121 -2.88 -13.97 -6.79
N LEU A 122 -3.41 -12.97 -6.10
CA LEU A 122 -4.27 -13.05 -4.92
C LEU A 122 -5.42 -12.08 -5.11
#